data_AF-A0A6C0D1P6-F1
#
_entry.id   AF-A0A6C0D1P6-F1
#
_cell.length_a   1.000
_cell.length_b   1.000
_cell.length_c   1.000
_cell.angle_alpha   90.00
_cell.angle_beta   90.00
_cell.angle_gamma   90.00
#
_symmetry.space_group_name_H-M   'P 1'
#
loop_
_entity.id
_entity.type
_entity.pdbx_description
1 polymer ?
#
loop_
_entity_poly.entity_id
_entity_poly.type
_entity_poly.pdbx_seq_one_letter_code
_entity_poly.pdbx_strand_id
1 'polypeptide(L)'
;MEKKVRTKIDDYILSFKKNIKDIIDKNEFVISNKQGIDVTNTTIEMIYDFKQLDLTKDDFQKRKRTKNVIPNYERCCALRLNGDRCTRKKKDKEEFCGTHLKGKPYGIIEETQAVEKNKIAVWVEDIGGIHQYIDNAGNIYSTEDILQSVKNPRIVGKK
;
A
#
# COMPACT_ATOMS: atom_id res chain seq x y z
N MET A 1 0.20 24.18 -2.45
CA MET A 1 0.32 23.95 -3.90
C MET A 1 -1.06 23.79 -4.53
N GLU A 2 -1.91 22.94 -3.96
CA GLU A 2 -3.31 22.69 -4.37
C GLU A 2 -4.13 23.98 -4.56
N LYS A 3 -4.16 24.88 -3.57
CA LYS A 3 -4.86 26.18 -3.68
C LYS A 3 -4.39 27.01 -4.89
N LYS A 4 -3.08 27.07 -5.15
CA LYS A 4 -2.53 27.84 -6.29
C LYS A 4 -2.93 27.23 -7.64
N VAL A 5 -3.03 25.90 -7.72
CA VAL A 5 -3.48 25.19 -8.92
C VAL A 5 -4.97 25.45 -9.16
N ARG A 6 -5.79 25.40 -8.11
CA ARG A 6 -7.21 25.75 -8.18
C ARG A 6 -7.42 27.17 -8.69
N THR A 7 -6.78 28.15 -8.07
CA THR A 7 -6.88 29.56 -8.51
C THR A 7 -6.48 29.76 -9.97
N LYS A 8 -5.41 29.10 -10.44
CA LYS A 8 -5.03 29.16 -11.87
C LYS A 8 -6.09 28.59 -12.81
N ILE A 9 -6.74 27.49 -12.43
CA ILE A 9 -7.80 26.87 -13.22
C ILE A 9 -9.04 27.77 -13.23
N ASP A 10 -9.41 28.32 -12.08
CA ASP A 10 -10.55 29.22 -11.93
C ASP A 10 -10.36 30.49 -12.75
N ASP A 11 -9.17 31.11 -12.68
CA ASP A 11 -8.80 32.29 -13.46
C ASP A 11 -8.85 31.99 -14.97
N TYR A 12 -8.34 30.83 -15.39
CA TYR A 12 -8.37 30.41 -16.79
C TYR A 12 -9.81 30.22 -17.29
N ILE A 13 -10.64 29.48 -16.55
CA ILE A 13 -12.05 29.24 -16.90
C ILE A 13 -12.83 30.57 -16.94
N LEU A 14 -12.59 31.47 -15.99
CA LEU A 14 -13.24 32.77 -15.96
C LEU A 14 -12.82 33.64 -17.15
N SER A 15 -11.53 33.64 -17.50
CA SER A 15 -11.04 34.34 -18.69
C SER A 15 -11.63 33.78 -19.99
N PHE A 16 -11.80 32.46 -20.07
CA PHE A 16 -12.45 31.79 -21.20
C PHE A 16 -13.93 32.17 -21.33
N LYS A 17 -14.71 32.11 -20.22
CA LYS A 17 -16.13 32.52 -20.20
C LYS A 17 -16.30 33.99 -20.58
N LYS A 18 -15.40 34.87 -20.12
CA LYS A 18 -15.37 36.29 -20.51
C LYS A 18 -15.09 36.48 -21.99
N ASN A 19 -14.13 35.74 -22.55
CA ASN A 19 -13.80 35.83 -23.97
C ASN A 19 -15.00 35.44 -24.85
N ILE A 20 -15.73 34.38 -24.48
CA ILE A 20 -16.97 34.00 -25.18
C ILE A 20 -17.99 35.15 -25.14
N LYS A 21 -18.21 35.75 -23.97
CA LYS A 21 -19.12 36.89 -23.82
C LYS A 21 -18.67 38.07 -24.69
N ASP A 22 -17.39 38.43 -24.65
CA ASP A 22 -16.83 39.52 -25.45
C ASP A 22 -16.97 39.27 -26.95
N ILE A 23 -16.85 38.03 -27.42
CA ILE A 23 -17.05 37.67 -28.83
C ILE A 23 -18.52 37.88 -29.23
N ILE A 24 -19.46 37.47 -28.38
CA ILE A 24 -20.89 37.65 -28.61
C ILE A 24 -21.22 39.15 -28.68
N ASP A 25 -20.74 39.92 -27.70
CA ASP A 25 -21.01 41.35 -27.59
C ASP A 25 -20.35 42.15 -28.73
N LYS A 26 -19.09 41.82 -29.12
CA LYS A 26 -18.37 42.56 -30.19
C LYS A 26 -18.86 42.27 -31.59
N ASN A 27 -19.31 41.05 -31.86
CA ASN A 27 -19.76 40.64 -33.19
C ASN A 27 -21.29 40.72 -33.34
N GLU A 28 -21.99 41.26 -32.33
CA GLU A 28 -23.46 41.36 -32.27
C GLU A 28 -24.15 40.01 -32.59
N PHE A 29 -23.60 38.91 -32.06
CA PHE A 29 -24.18 37.59 -32.31
C PHE A 29 -25.48 37.43 -31.52
N VAL A 30 -26.56 37.10 -32.24
CA VAL A 30 -27.84 36.73 -31.64
C VAL A 30 -27.99 35.21 -31.71
N ILE A 31 -28.07 34.57 -30.54
CA ILE A 31 -28.36 33.15 -30.43
C ILE A 31 -29.88 33.03 -30.37
N SER A 32 -30.49 32.50 -31.43
CA SER A 32 -31.93 32.26 -31.48
C SER A 32 -32.28 30.78 -31.41
N ASN A 33 -33.41 30.46 -30.77
CA ASN A 33 -33.95 29.11 -30.77
C ASN A 33 -34.60 28.76 -32.13
N LYS A 34 -35.07 27.52 -32.30
CA LYS A 34 -35.78 27.09 -33.53
C LYS A 34 -37.05 27.91 -33.86
N GLN A 35 -37.55 28.72 -32.92
CA GLN A 35 -38.73 29.58 -33.04
C GLN A 35 -38.36 31.05 -33.30
N GLY A 36 -37.07 31.37 -33.45
CA GLY A 36 -36.58 32.73 -33.70
C GLY A 36 -36.54 33.63 -32.46
N ILE A 37 -36.73 33.08 -31.26
CA ILE A 37 -36.66 33.83 -30.00
C ILE A 37 -35.19 33.99 -29.62
N ASP A 38 -34.78 35.22 -29.29
CA ASP A 38 -33.46 35.53 -28.74
C ASP A 38 -33.28 34.88 -27.37
N VAL A 39 -32.31 33.98 -27.28
CA VAL A 39 -31.92 33.24 -26.07
C VAL A 39 -30.46 33.51 -25.69
N THR A 40 -29.87 34.59 -26.20
CA THR A 40 -28.46 34.93 -26.00
C THR A 40 -28.12 35.05 -24.52
N ASN A 41 -28.92 35.80 -23.75
CA ASN A 41 -28.70 35.96 -22.30
C ASN A 41 -28.85 34.65 -21.52
N THR A 42 -29.87 33.83 -21.84
CA THR A 42 -30.09 32.53 -21.21
C THR A 42 -28.95 31.57 -21.49
N THR A 43 -28.39 31.63 -22.71
CA THR A 43 -27.24 30.80 -23.10
C THR A 43 -25.98 31.23 -22.36
N ILE A 44 -25.76 32.55 -22.20
CA ILE A 44 -24.64 33.08 -21.41
C ILE A 44 -24.79 32.67 -19.93
N GLU A 45 -25.97 32.81 -19.34
CA GLU A 45 -26.24 32.36 -17.97
C GLU A 45 -25.91 30.87 -17.78
N MET A 46 -26.37 30.00 -18.70
CA MET A 46 -26.01 28.57 -18.67
C MET A 46 -24.49 28.33 -18.72
N ILE A 47 -23.75 29.10 -19.52
CA ILE A 47 -22.28 28.98 -19.59
C ILE A 47 -21.63 29.40 -18.27
N TYR A 48 -22.12 30.45 -17.62
CA TYR A 48 -21.60 30.91 -16.34
C TYR A 48 -21.94 29.97 -15.18
N ASP A 49 -23.14 29.40 -15.18
CA ASP A 49 -23.61 28.44 -14.17
C ASP A 49 -23.03 27.04 -14.33
N PHE A 50 -22.39 26.74 -15.47
CA PHE A 50 -21.73 25.46 -15.67
C PHE A 50 -20.72 25.16 -14.56
N LYS A 51 -20.93 24.01 -13.90
CA LYS A 51 -20.17 23.55 -12.74
C LYS A 51 -18.67 23.57 -13.03
N GLN A 52 -17.92 24.27 -12.19
CA GLN A 52 -16.46 24.32 -12.27
C GLN A 52 -15.82 22.97 -11.90
N LEU A 53 -14.63 22.74 -12.42
CA LEU A 53 -13.84 21.55 -12.11
C LEU A 53 -13.37 21.63 -10.64
N ASP A 54 -13.87 20.74 -9.79
CA ASP A 54 -13.46 20.66 -8.39
C ASP A 54 -12.37 19.59 -8.21
N LEU A 55 -11.15 20.01 -7.93
CA LEU A 55 -10.02 19.13 -7.65
C LEU A 55 -9.96 18.81 -6.17
N THR A 56 -10.21 17.56 -5.80
CA THR A 56 -10.19 17.08 -4.42
C THR A 56 -8.78 16.79 -3.93
N LYS A 57 -8.63 16.48 -2.63
CA LYS A 57 -7.32 16.09 -2.07
C LYS A 57 -6.78 14.80 -2.69
N ASP A 58 -7.66 13.91 -3.13
CA ASP A 58 -7.26 12.62 -3.72
C ASP A 58 -6.57 12.79 -5.08
N ASP A 59 -6.89 13.86 -5.81
CA ASP A 59 -6.25 14.20 -7.09
C ASP A 59 -4.78 14.61 -6.93
N PHE A 60 -4.40 15.09 -5.74
CA PHE A 60 -3.02 15.48 -5.41
C PHE A 60 -2.27 14.43 -4.59
N GLN A 61 -2.95 13.38 -4.13
CA GLN A 61 -2.31 12.30 -3.40
C GLN A 61 -1.49 11.43 -4.37
N LYS A 62 -0.18 11.37 -4.14
CA LYS A 62 0.65 10.33 -4.75
C LYS A 62 0.12 8.98 -4.25
N ARG A 63 -0.46 8.18 -5.14
CA ARG A 63 -0.92 6.83 -4.81
C ARG A 63 0.25 6.03 -4.25
N LYS A 64 0.23 5.79 -2.95
CA LYS A 64 1.22 4.95 -2.29
C LYS A 64 0.84 3.51 -2.61
N ARG A 65 1.51 2.90 -3.59
CA ARG A 65 1.33 1.47 -3.88
C ARG A 65 1.56 0.70 -2.58
N THR A 66 0.55 -0.04 -2.13
CA THR A 66 0.68 -0.98 -1.02
C THR A 66 1.81 -1.93 -1.36
N LYS A 67 2.91 -1.85 -0.61
CA LYS A 67 4.01 -2.79 -0.76
C LYS A 67 3.60 -4.05 -0.01
N ASN A 68 3.24 -5.11 -0.73
CA ASN A 68 3.09 -6.42 -0.12
C ASN A 68 4.46 -6.83 0.43
N VAL A 69 4.53 -7.00 1.75
CA VAL A 69 5.77 -7.42 2.42
C VAL A 69 5.93 -8.91 2.15
N ILE A 70 6.95 -9.25 1.38
CA ILE A 70 7.32 -10.64 1.11
C ILE A 70 8.11 -11.16 2.33
N PRO A 71 7.78 -12.33 2.89
CA PRO A 71 8.58 -12.94 3.95
C PRO A 71 10.06 -13.09 3.55
N ASN A 72 10.98 -12.99 4.51
CA ASN A 72 12.43 -13.03 4.23
C ASN A 72 12.82 -14.29 3.43
N TYR A 73 12.30 -15.46 3.81
CA TYR A 73 12.62 -16.73 3.17
C TYR A 73 12.15 -16.83 1.70
N GLU A 74 11.25 -15.97 1.24
CA GLU A 74 10.80 -15.87 -0.15
C GLU A 74 11.48 -14.73 -0.93
N ARG A 75 12.29 -13.90 -0.27
CA ARG A 75 13.00 -12.81 -0.95
C ARG A 75 14.27 -13.29 -1.61
N CYS A 76 14.60 -12.62 -2.71
CA CYS A 76 15.89 -12.74 -3.37
C CYS A 76 17.06 -12.50 -2.38
N CYS A 77 18.08 -13.34 -2.44
CA CYS A 77 19.27 -13.26 -1.59
C CYS A 77 20.34 -12.28 -2.10
N ALA A 78 20.17 -11.72 -3.30
CA ALA A 78 21.15 -10.78 -3.85
C ALA A 78 21.01 -9.36 -3.30
N LEU A 79 22.12 -8.63 -3.33
CA LEU A 79 22.21 -7.23 -2.96
C LEU A 79 21.86 -6.30 -4.13
N ARG A 80 21.32 -5.13 -3.79
CA ARG A 80 21.24 -3.97 -4.68
C ARG A 80 22.57 -3.21 -4.64
N LEU A 81 22.75 -2.27 -5.57
CA LEU A 81 23.90 -1.36 -5.59
C LEU A 81 24.11 -0.61 -4.25
N ASN A 82 23.04 -0.34 -3.52
CA ASN A 82 23.08 0.33 -2.22
C ASN A 82 23.52 -0.60 -1.06
N GLY A 83 23.86 -1.86 -1.32
CA GLY A 83 24.17 -2.85 -0.28
C GLY A 83 22.94 -3.45 0.42
N ASP A 84 21.74 -2.97 0.13
CA ASP A 84 20.49 -3.51 0.69
C ASP A 84 20.05 -4.80 -0.02
N ARG A 85 19.40 -5.70 0.74
CA ARG A 85 18.76 -6.90 0.19
C ARG A 85 17.73 -6.55 -0.89
N CYS A 86 17.72 -7.32 -1.96
CA CYS A 86 16.66 -7.25 -2.95
C CYS A 86 15.29 -7.54 -2.32
N THR A 87 14.30 -6.69 -2.57
CA THR A 87 12.95 -6.83 -1.99
C THR A 87 12.01 -7.62 -2.91
N ARG A 88 12.51 -8.22 -3.99
CA ARG A 88 11.73 -8.98 -4.96
C ARG A 88 11.63 -10.44 -4.52
N LYS A 89 10.53 -11.10 -4.86
CA LYS A 89 10.37 -12.55 -4.66
C LYS A 89 11.45 -13.31 -5.47
N LYS A 90 12.04 -14.33 -4.87
CA LYS A 90 12.91 -15.28 -5.59
C LYS A 90 12.08 -16.10 -6.58
N LYS A 91 12.70 -16.58 -7.66
CA LYS A 91 12.01 -17.53 -8.57
C LYS A 91 11.87 -18.89 -7.90
N ASP A 92 10.89 -19.67 -8.32
CA ASP A 92 10.71 -21.03 -7.81
C ASP A 92 11.98 -21.85 -8.05
N LYS A 93 12.45 -22.53 -6.99
CA LYS A 93 13.69 -23.33 -6.96
C LYS A 93 14.99 -22.54 -7.12
N GLU A 94 14.94 -21.21 -7.11
CA GLU A 94 16.11 -20.35 -7.23
C GLU A 94 16.23 -19.44 -6.00
N GLU A 95 17.44 -18.99 -5.69
CA GLU A 95 17.70 -18.06 -4.57
C GLU A 95 17.57 -16.59 -4.97
N PHE A 96 17.42 -16.33 -6.27
CA PHE A 96 17.44 -14.99 -6.84
C PHE A 96 16.14 -14.65 -7.58
N CYS A 97 15.83 -13.35 -7.69
CA CYS A 97 14.75 -12.88 -8.54
C CYS A 97 15.17 -12.91 -10.01
N GLY A 98 14.20 -12.85 -10.93
CA GLY A 98 14.47 -12.92 -12.37
C GLY A 98 15.47 -11.87 -12.90
N THR A 99 15.62 -10.73 -12.24
CA THR A 99 16.59 -9.69 -12.64
C THR A 99 17.99 -10.00 -12.14
N HIS A 100 18.12 -10.51 -10.92
CA HIS A 100 19.39 -10.94 -10.34
C HIS A 100 19.93 -12.22 -10.98
N LEU A 101 19.06 -13.05 -11.56
CA LEU A 101 19.46 -14.18 -12.41
C LEU A 101 20.01 -13.73 -13.77
N LYS A 102 19.42 -12.68 -14.36
CA LYS A 102 19.82 -12.16 -15.69
C LYS A 102 21.03 -11.24 -15.65
N GLY A 103 21.20 -10.47 -14.57
CA GLY A 103 22.35 -9.62 -14.33
C GLY A 103 22.89 -9.89 -12.94
N LYS A 104 24.05 -10.53 -12.83
CA LYS A 104 24.72 -10.81 -11.56
C LYS A 104 25.32 -9.51 -10.99
N PRO A 105 24.85 -8.98 -9.85
CA PRO A 105 25.56 -7.94 -9.12
C PRO A 105 26.44 -8.55 -8.03
N TYR A 106 27.42 -7.75 -7.61
CA TYR A 106 28.55 -8.13 -6.75
C TYR A 106 28.19 -8.32 -5.26
N GLY A 107 27.24 -9.20 -4.93
CA GLY A 107 26.97 -9.51 -3.52
C GLY A 107 25.76 -10.41 -3.28
N ILE A 108 25.96 -11.40 -2.41
CA ILE A 108 24.95 -12.35 -1.94
C ILE A 108 24.88 -12.22 -0.41
N ILE A 109 23.68 -12.26 0.15
CA ILE A 109 23.48 -12.43 1.58
C ILE A 109 23.41 -13.93 1.85
N GLU A 110 24.33 -14.44 2.65
CA GLU A 110 24.21 -15.76 3.26
C GLU A 110 23.21 -15.67 4.40
N GLU A 111 21.97 -16.11 4.18
CA GLU A 111 21.08 -16.42 5.28
C GLU A 111 21.58 -17.72 5.90
N THR A 112 22.24 -17.63 7.07
CA THR A 112 22.33 -18.78 7.96
C THR A 112 20.90 -19.25 8.19
N GLN A 113 20.59 -20.47 7.74
CA GLN A 113 19.24 -21.02 7.78
C GLN A 113 18.58 -20.69 9.11
N ALA A 114 17.47 -19.96 9.06
CA ALA A 114 16.70 -19.66 10.24
C ALA A 114 16.34 -21.01 10.89
N VAL A 115 16.88 -21.28 12.07
CA VAL A 115 16.53 -22.43 12.89
C VAL A 115 15.01 -22.54 12.88
N GLU A 116 14.47 -23.63 12.36
CA GLU A 116 13.03 -23.87 12.29
C GLU A 116 12.44 -23.75 13.70
N LYS A 117 11.72 -22.65 13.96
CA LYS A 117 11.04 -22.44 15.23
C LYS A 117 9.71 -23.18 15.18
N ASN A 118 9.70 -24.41 15.68
CA ASN A 118 8.47 -25.17 15.85
C ASN A 118 7.69 -24.62 17.04
N LYS A 119 6.45 -24.19 16.80
CA LYS A 119 5.53 -23.84 17.89
C LYS A 119 4.97 -25.13 18.48
N ILE A 120 5.20 -25.34 19.77
CA ILE A 120 4.67 -26.49 20.51
C ILE A 120 3.51 -25.99 21.37
N ALA A 121 2.36 -26.66 21.29
CA ALA A 121 1.23 -26.40 22.16
C ALA A 121 1.41 -27.19 23.46
N VAL A 122 1.28 -26.50 24.59
CA VAL A 122 1.44 -27.05 25.94
C VAL A 122 0.16 -26.78 26.73
N TRP A 123 -0.34 -27.77 27.46
CA TRP A 123 -1.52 -27.66 28.33
C TRP A 123 -1.22 -28.21 29.73
N VAL A 124 -2.12 -27.91 30.68
CA VAL A 124 -2.02 -28.41 32.05
C VAL A 124 -2.80 -29.71 32.19
N GLU A 125 -2.17 -30.73 32.74
CA GLU A 125 -2.81 -32.00 33.09
C GLU A 125 -2.55 -32.33 34.58
N ASP A 126 -3.53 -32.94 35.24
CA ASP A 126 -3.39 -33.44 36.62
C ASP A 126 -2.85 -34.87 36.60
N ILE A 127 -1.61 -35.05 37.07
CA ILE A 127 -0.98 -36.35 37.22
C ILE A 127 -0.68 -36.56 38.70
N GLY A 128 -1.43 -37.46 39.34
CA GLY A 128 -1.21 -37.81 40.75
C GLY A 128 -1.49 -36.67 41.74
N GLY A 129 -2.37 -35.72 41.40
CA GLY A 129 -2.72 -34.57 42.23
C GLY A 129 -1.80 -33.37 42.05
N ILE A 130 -0.89 -33.41 41.07
CA ILE A 130 0.04 -32.32 40.75
C ILE A 130 -0.22 -31.85 39.32
N HIS A 131 -0.46 -30.55 39.16
CA HIS A 131 -0.63 -29.91 37.85
C HIS A 131 0.70 -29.80 37.12
N GLN A 132 0.81 -30.44 35.95
CA GLN A 132 1.99 -30.46 35.12
C GLN A 132 1.71 -29.94 33.71
N TYR A 133 2.69 -29.25 33.12
CA TYR A 133 2.60 -28.73 31.75
C TYR A 133 3.12 -29.75 30.75
N ILE A 134 2.29 -30.21 29.81
CA ILE A 134 2.59 -31.32 28.89
C ILE A 134 2.30 -30.93 27.44
N ASP A 135 3.10 -31.46 26.50
CA ASP A 135 2.84 -31.34 25.05
C ASP A 135 2.27 -32.63 24.42
N ASN A 136 2.00 -32.57 23.12
CA ASN A 136 1.49 -33.70 22.34
C ASN A 136 2.46 -34.88 22.17
N ALA A 137 3.74 -34.70 22.51
CA ALA A 137 4.75 -35.75 22.51
C ALA A 137 4.96 -36.37 23.91
N GLY A 138 4.18 -35.93 24.91
CA GLY A 138 4.25 -36.38 26.29
C GLY A 138 5.40 -35.76 27.09
N ASN A 139 6.06 -34.72 26.59
CA ASN A 139 7.13 -34.05 27.33
C ASN A 139 6.52 -33.18 28.42
N ILE A 140 7.02 -33.33 29.66
CA ILE A 140 6.61 -32.54 30.81
C ILE A 140 7.60 -31.39 30.99
N TYR A 141 7.10 -30.16 31.01
CA TYR A 141 7.90 -28.95 31.09
C TYR A 141 7.94 -28.39 32.52
N SER A 142 9.06 -27.73 32.85
CA SER A 142 9.21 -27.01 34.11
C SER A 142 8.16 -25.90 34.25
N THR A 143 7.38 -25.95 35.33
CA THR A 143 6.39 -24.92 35.68
C THR A 143 7.00 -23.53 35.75
N GLU A 144 8.20 -23.41 36.34
CA GLU A 144 8.93 -22.15 36.46
C GLU A 144 9.26 -21.54 35.09
N ASP A 145 9.78 -22.36 34.17
CA ASP A 145 10.19 -21.89 32.84
C ASP A 145 8.97 -21.50 31.98
N ILE A 146 7.83 -22.19 32.17
CA ILE A 146 6.56 -21.85 31.51
C ILE A 146 5.98 -20.54 32.06
N LEU A 147 5.97 -20.36 33.39
CA LEU A 147 5.49 -19.12 34.03
C LEU A 147 6.36 -17.91 33.65
N GLN A 148 7.67 -18.11 33.51
CA GLN A 148 8.61 -17.08 33.07
C GLN A 148 8.62 -16.86 31.54
N SER A 149 7.80 -17.57 30.77
CA SER A 149 7.72 -17.46 29.31
C SER A 149 9.08 -17.66 28.60
N VAL A 150 9.88 -18.60 29.10
CA VAL A 150 11.18 -18.94 28.52
C VAL A 150 10.98 -19.56 27.13
N LYS A 151 11.77 -19.12 26.14
CA LYS A 151 11.60 -19.57 24.74
C LYS A 151 11.80 -21.07 24.53
N ASN A 152 12.71 -21.69 25.30
CA ASN A 152 13.00 -23.11 25.30
C ASN A 152 12.89 -23.64 26.74
N PRO A 153 11.68 -23.90 27.25
CA PRO A 153 11.49 -24.37 28.60
C PRO A 153 12.11 -25.77 28.79
N ARG A 154 12.68 -26.02 29.96
CA ARG A 154 13.33 -27.31 30.26
C ARG A 154 12.29 -28.42 30.40
N ILE A 155 12.60 -29.58 29.80
CA ILE A 155 11.83 -30.81 29.97
C ILE A 155 12.30 -31.47 31.27
N VAL A 156 11.38 -31.65 32.22
CA VAL A 156 11.65 -32.23 33.55
C VAL A 156 11.22 -33.70 33.64
N GLY A 157 10.46 -34.18 32.66
CA GLY A 157 10.02 -35.57 32.62
C GLY A 157 9.31 -35.91 31.31
N LYS A 158 8.88 -37.17 31.18
CA LYS A 158 8.08 -37.64 30.07
C LYS A 158 6.98 -38.57 30.60
N LYS A 159 5.77 -38.39 30.09
CA LYS A 159 4.60 -39.21 30.38
C LYS A 159 4.65 -40.55 29.63
#